data_AF-A0A9P8IYH2-F1
#
_entry.id   AF-A0A9P8IYH2-F1
#
_cell.length_a   1.000
_cell.length_b   1.000
_cell.length_c   1.000
_cell.angle_alpha   90.00
_cell.angle_beta   90.00
_cell.angle_gamma   90.00
#
_symmetry.space_group_name_H-M   'P 1'
#
loop_
_entity.id
_entity.type
_entity.pdbx_description
1 polymer ?
#
loop_
_entity_poly.entity_id
_entity_poly.type
_entity_poly.pdbx_seq_one_letter_code
_entity_poly.pdbx_strand_id
1 'polypeptide(L)'
;MPSATSTPLLGSTPQATNMDARELSLIDSPKDVKGSKQDDSTPNMVAQENLNPKLSIAPLPGRLRMYVPPTNFGAVETNSIYRSGYPTSKNFDFIKSLSIRTILTLVPEPLSEEYITFMEQNHIRHYQIHIPANKDGKINITSETMATALAVVLNRNNHPLLIHCNRGKHRTGCVTACFRKTQHVQNDAAIAEYRDYSYPKCREDDMRFIRSFDSSIVLPIAQSQGWLPTPPPEPNDGFWHLKHHTKIPTYEDVAAIKSTDEHRDQVARISVK
;
A
#
# COMPACT_ATOMS: atom_id res chain seq x y z
N MET A 1 -47.48 -34.87 -23.66
CA MET A 1 -46.94 -36.11 -23.06
C MET A 1 -46.20 -35.76 -21.79
N PRO A 2 -46.67 -36.22 -20.63
CA PRO A 2 -45.81 -36.58 -19.51
C PRO A 2 -46.01 -38.06 -19.13
N SER A 3 -44.95 -38.75 -18.71
CA SER A 3 -45.03 -40.12 -18.15
C SER A 3 -44.33 -40.17 -16.79
N ALA A 4 -45.06 -40.59 -15.77
CA ALA A 4 -44.62 -40.63 -14.37
C ALA A 4 -44.05 -42.01 -13.98
N THR A 5 -43.80 -42.21 -12.68
CA THR A 5 -43.41 -43.46 -11.96
C THR A 5 -41.95 -43.91 -12.14
N SER A 6 -41.24 -44.45 -11.13
CA SER A 6 -41.59 -44.80 -9.73
C SER A 6 -40.35 -44.88 -8.80
N THR A 7 -40.56 -44.69 -7.49
CA THR A 7 -39.72 -45.18 -6.36
C THR A 7 -40.06 -46.67 -6.06
N PRO A 8 -39.26 -47.51 -5.32
CA PRO A 8 -38.75 -47.19 -3.97
C PRO A 8 -37.47 -47.91 -3.39
N LEU A 9 -36.98 -47.37 -2.26
CA LEU A 9 -36.46 -47.99 -1.01
C LEU A 9 -35.26 -48.98 -0.89
N LEU A 10 -34.47 -48.70 0.17
CA LEU A 10 -33.74 -49.58 1.14
C LEU A 10 -32.41 -50.29 0.77
N GLY A 11 -31.43 -50.25 1.71
CA GLY A 11 -30.38 -51.30 1.81
C GLY A 11 -29.00 -50.90 2.39
N SER A 12 -28.80 -51.08 3.71
CA SER A 12 -27.56 -51.55 4.40
C SER A 12 -26.13 -51.05 4.04
N THR A 13 -25.47 -50.48 5.05
CA THR A 13 -24.01 -50.46 5.36
C THR A 13 -23.51 -51.82 5.94
N PRO A 14 -22.26 -52.00 6.45
CA PRO A 14 -20.90 -51.48 6.11
C PRO A 14 -19.76 -52.55 6.07
N GLN A 15 -18.55 -52.20 5.62
CA GLN A 15 -17.23 -52.72 6.07
C GLN A 15 -16.13 -51.79 5.47
N ALA A 16 -15.15 -51.18 6.16
CA ALA A 16 -14.32 -51.49 7.34
C ALA A 16 -13.02 -52.26 7.02
N THR A 17 -11.87 -51.58 7.14
CA THR A 17 -10.54 -52.18 7.37
C THR A 17 -9.82 -51.39 8.47
N ASN A 18 -9.30 -52.11 9.47
CA ASN A 18 -8.64 -51.59 10.66
C ASN A 18 -7.16 -51.23 10.43
N MET A 19 -6.58 -50.41 11.32
CA MET A 19 -5.52 -50.88 12.23
C MET A 19 -5.26 -49.89 13.39
N ASP A 20 -5.32 -50.44 14.61
CA ASP A 20 -4.71 -50.06 15.90
C ASP A 20 -4.65 -48.58 16.33
N ALA A 21 -5.27 -48.11 17.42
CA ALA A 21 -5.64 -48.69 18.72
C ALA A 21 -4.47 -48.95 19.69
N ARG A 22 -4.30 -48.01 20.64
CA ARG A 22 -3.95 -48.19 22.08
C ARG A 22 -3.72 -46.79 22.69
N GLU A 23 -4.00 -46.50 23.95
CA GLU A 23 -4.88 -47.06 24.99
C GLU A 23 -4.77 -46.08 26.17
N LEU A 24 -5.88 -45.72 26.83
CA LEU A 24 -5.94 -45.28 28.24
C LEU A 24 -7.38 -44.89 28.58
N SER A 25 -7.95 -45.58 29.57
CA SER A 25 -9.37 -45.51 29.94
C SER A 25 -9.53 -45.61 31.45
N LEU A 26 -10.53 -44.92 32.02
CA LEU A 26 -11.10 -45.15 33.37
C LEU A 26 -10.11 -44.78 34.53
N ILE A 27 -10.42 -44.56 35.82
CA ILE A 27 -11.61 -44.29 36.69
C ILE A 27 -11.05 -43.76 38.05
N ASP A 28 -11.75 -43.09 38.98
CA ASP A 28 -13.14 -42.56 39.05
C ASP A 28 -13.19 -41.31 39.98
N SER A 29 -14.39 -40.79 40.31
CA SER A 29 -14.64 -39.89 41.45
C SER A 29 -15.31 -40.61 42.63
N PRO A 30 -15.10 -40.14 43.87
CA PRO A 30 -16.16 -40.23 44.89
C PRO A 30 -16.40 -38.90 45.63
N LYS A 31 -17.59 -38.80 46.27
CA LYS A 31 -18.08 -37.60 46.98
C LYS A 31 -18.09 -37.77 48.52
N ASP A 32 -18.22 -36.61 49.18
CA ASP A 32 -18.87 -36.34 50.47
C ASP A 32 -18.20 -36.83 51.78
N VAL A 33 -18.01 -35.88 52.73
CA VAL A 33 -18.59 -35.86 54.11
C VAL A 33 -18.13 -34.58 54.87
N LYS A 34 -18.92 -34.14 55.87
CA LYS A 34 -18.74 -32.93 56.71
C LYS A 34 -18.11 -33.20 58.08
N GLY A 35 -17.45 -32.17 58.66
CA GLY A 35 -17.02 -32.07 60.07
C GLY A 35 -15.50 -32.12 60.24
N SER A 36 -14.86 -31.51 61.24
CA SER A 36 -15.27 -30.56 62.30
C SER A 36 -14.02 -29.81 62.84
N LYS A 37 -14.18 -28.79 63.69
CA LYS A 37 -13.07 -27.99 64.27
C LYS A 37 -12.15 -28.82 65.18
N GLN A 38 -10.84 -28.56 65.18
CA GLN A 38 -10.07 -28.07 66.36
C GLN A 38 -8.59 -27.76 66.02
N ASP A 39 -7.95 -27.00 66.91
CA ASP A 39 -6.58 -26.49 66.80
C ASP A 39 -5.50 -27.56 67.02
N ASP A 40 -4.36 -27.44 66.32
CA ASP A 40 -3.05 -27.60 66.98
C ASP A 40 -1.95 -26.82 66.24
N SER A 41 -0.93 -26.48 67.01
CA SER A 41 0.26 -25.71 66.70
C SER A 41 1.32 -26.47 65.90
N THR A 42 1.97 -25.82 64.94
CA THR A 42 3.33 -26.17 64.44
C THR A 42 3.90 -25.00 63.62
N PRO A 43 5.23 -24.88 63.45
CA PRO A 43 5.88 -23.58 63.28
C PRO A 43 5.91 -23.04 61.84
N ASN A 44 6.14 -21.73 61.73
CA ASN A 44 6.52 -21.04 60.49
C ASN A 44 7.71 -21.73 59.81
N MET A 45 7.45 -22.60 58.84
CA MET A 45 8.41 -22.87 57.79
C MET A 45 8.39 -21.67 56.84
N VAL A 46 9.48 -20.89 56.87
CA VAL A 46 9.72 -19.84 55.87
C VAL A 46 9.63 -20.51 54.50
N ALA A 47 8.61 -20.15 53.73
CA ALA A 47 8.53 -20.54 52.33
C ALA A 47 9.78 -19.98 51.65
N GLN A 48 10.74 -20.85 51.33
CA GLN A 48 11.85 -20.47 50.48
C GLN A 48 11.24 -20.04 49.16
N GLU A 49 11.24 -18.73 48.89
CA GLU A 49 10.87 -18.20 47.59
C GLU A 49 11.66 -19.00 46.55
N ASN A 50 10.96 -19.57 45.58
CA ASN A 50 11.60 -20.24 44.47
C ASN A 50 12.34 -19.18 43.64
N LEU A 51 13.57 -18.87 44.05
CA LEU A 51 14.57 -18.06 43.37
C LEU A 51 15.08 -18.82 42.13
N ASN A 52 14.16 -19.28 41.28
CA ASN A 52 14.45 -19.50 39.88
C ASN A 52 14.63 -18.11 39.28
N PRO A 53 15.86 -17.68 38.95
CA PRO A 53 16.05 -16.43 38.23
C PRO A 53 15.30 -16.57 36.92
N LYS A 54 14.22 -15.80 36.77
CA LYS A 54 13.41 -15.78 35.55
C LYS A 54 14.36 -15.30 34.44
N LEU A 55 14.82 -16.24 33.61
CA LEU A 55 15.83 -16.00 32.56
C LEU A 55 15.27 -15.04 31.52
N SER A 56 15.37 -13.75 31.85
CA SER A 56 14.96 -12.65 31.01
C SER A 56 16.07 -12.39 30.01
N ILE A 57 15.94 -12.99 28.84
CA ILE A 57 16.78 -12.62 27.70
C ILE A 57 16.51 -11.13 27.42
N ALA A 58 17.52 -10.30 27.62
CA ALA A 58 17.40 -8.87 27.35
C ALA A 58 16.91 -8.66 25.90
N PRO A 59 16.00 -7.69 25.64
CA PRO A 59 15.48 -7.46 24.30
C PRO A 59 16.62 -7.32 23.28
N LEU A 60 16.54 -8.09 22.19
CA LEU A 60 17.55 -8.08 21.14
C LEU A 60 17.85 -6.63 20.69
N PRO A 61 19.12 -6.19 20.68
CA PRO A 61 19.49 -4.88 20.15
C PRO A 61 18.89 -4.69 18.77
N GLY A 62 18.38 -3.49 18.44
CA GLY A 62 17.62 -3.26 17.20
C GLY A 62 18.35 -3.73 15.92
N ARG A 63 19.68 -3.61 15.89
CA ARG A 63 20.55 -4.10 14.79
C ARG A 63 20.56 -5.63 14.58
N LEU A 64 20.10 -6.40 15.57
CA LEU A 64 19.99 -7.87 15.55
C LEU A 64 18.54 -8.34 15.42
N ARG A 65 17.56 -7.43 15.33
CA ARG A 65 16.17 -7.78 15.07
C ARG A 65 16.02 -8.15 13.60
N MET A 66 15.68 -9.40 13.32
CA MET A 66 15.37 -9.84 11.96
C MET A 66 14.05 -9.20 11.50
N TYR A 67 14.11 -8.41 10.45
CA TYR A 67 12.94 -7.81 9.83
C TYR A 67 12.55 -8.59 8.57
N VAL A 68 11.25 -8.90 8.42
CA VAL A 68 10.73 -9.61 7.25
C VAL A 68 9.91 -8.62 6.39
N PRO A 69 10.42 -8.17 5.23
CA PRO A 69 9.66 -7.29 4.35
C PRO A 69 8.42 -7.99 3.79
N PRO A 70 7.32 -7.26 3.50
CA PRO A 70 6.20 -7.82 2.76
C PRO A 70 6.62 -8.40 1.41
N THR A 71 5.84 -9.33 0.87
CA THR A 71 6.08 -9.88 -0.47
C THR A 71 6.14 -8.77 -1.53
N ASN A 72 7.02 -8.88 -2.51
CA ASN A 72 7.17 -7.89 -3.60
C ASN A 72 7.44 -6.45 -3.11
N PHE A 73 8.07 -6.29 -1.94
CA PHE A 73 8.46 -4.97 -1.42
C PHE A 73 9.54 -4.30 -2.27
N GLY A 74 9.45 -2.99 -2.42
CA GLY A 74 10.50 -2.17 -3.04
C GLY A 74 10.29 -0.68 -2.82
N ALA A 75 11.34 0.12 -3.00
CA ALA A 75 11.22 1.57 -3.06
C ALA A 75 10.82 2.00 -4.48
N VAL A 76 9.78 2.84 -4.57
CA VAL A 76 9.43 3.58 -5.80
C VAL A 76 10.21 4.89 -5.82
N GLU A 77 10.18 5.61 -4.71
CA GLU A 77 10.93 6.84 -4.51
C GLU A 77 11.66 6.76 -3.18
N THR A 78 12.98 7.00 -3.20
CA THR A 78 13.85 6.74 -2.05
C THR A 78 13.40 7.56 -0.84
N ASN A 79 13.32 6.90 0.32
CA ASN A 79 12.84 7.46 1.60
C ASN A 79 11.40 8.03 1.59
N SER A 80 10.64 7.87 0.50
CA SER A 80 9.39 8.62 0.27
C SER A 80 8.21 7.73 -0.10
N ILE A 81 8.35 6.88 -1.12
CA ILE A 81 7.26 6.01 -1.61
C ILE A 81 7.77 4.57 -1.72
N TYR A 82 7.05 3.66 -1.09
CA TYR A 82 7.29 2.23 -1.12
C TYR A 82 6.11 1.50 -1.77
N ARG A 83 6.38 0.32 -2.34
CA ARG A 83 5.39 -0.59 -2.90
C ARG A 83 5.49 -1.97 -2.26
N SER A 84 4.39 -2.71 -2.19
CA SER A 84 4.38 -4.11 -1.73
C SER A 84 3.12 -4.90 -2.13
N GLY A 85 3.15 -6.22 -1.90
CA GLY A 85 1.97 -7.06 -1.69
C GLY A 85 1.35 -6.85 -0.30
N TYR A 86 0.26 -7.57 -0.02
CA TYR A 86 -0.54 -7.32 1.19
C TYR A 86 0.29 -7.60 2.46
N PRO A 87 0.44 -6.61 3.38
CA PRO A 87 1.16 -6.83 4.62
C PRO A 87 0.49 -7.86 5.54
N THR A 88 1.29 -8.70 6.17
CA THR A 88 0.85 -9.62 7.22
C THR A 88 1.50 -9.25 8.56
N SER A 89 1.02 -9.79 9.67
CA SER A 89 1.55 -9.50 11.01
C SER A 89 3.07 -9.76 11.14
N LYS A 90 3.61 -10.72 10.39
CA LYS A 90 5.06 -10.98 10.27
C LYS A 90 5.87 -9.80 9.70
N ASN A 91 5.22 -8.87 9.00
CA ASN A 91 5.85 -7.74 8.34
C ASN A 91 5.70 -6.41 9.09
N PHE A 92 4.88 -6.38 10.15
CA PHE A 92 4.53 -5.15 10.87
C PHE A 92 5.76 -4.49 11.52
N ASP A 93 6.68 -5.29 12.07
CA ASP A 93 7.97 -4.80 12.58
C ASP A 93 8.80 -4.08 11.51
N PHE A 94 8.83 -4.61 10.27
CA PHE A 94 9.56 -4.00 9.17
C PHE A 94 8.90 -2.70 8.72
N ILE A 95 7.56 -2.69 8.55
CA ILE A 95 6.80 -1.49 8.19
C ILE A 95 6.97 -0.39 9.25
N LYS A 96 6.99 -0.78 10.54
CA LYS A 96 7.29 0.14 11.65
C LYS A 96 8.70 0.70 11.58
N SER A 97 9.70 -0.10 11.19
CA SER A 97 11.09 0.36 11.03
C SER A 97 11.26 1.43 9.92
N LEU A 98 10.39 1.41 8.90
CA LEU A 98 10.37 2.40 7.82
C LEU A 98 9.67 3.73 8.21
N SER A 99 9.08 3.81 9.40
CA SER A 99 8.29 4.97 9.86
C SER A 99 7.20 5.39 8.84
N ILE A 100 6.49 4.41 8.27
CA ILE A 100 5.41 4.68 7.30
C ILE A 100 4.33 5.55 7.95
N ARG A 101 4.06 6.71 7.34
CA ARG A 101 3.02 7.65 7.76
C ARG A 101 1.67 7.31 7.14
N THR A 102 1.65 6.73 5.94
CA THR A 102 0.42 6.48 5.19
C THR A 102 0.46 5.16 4.44
N ILE A 103 -0.64 4.40 4.50
CA ILE A 103 -0.86 3.17 3.74
C ILE A 103 -1.98 3.40 2.73
N LEU A 104 -1.73 3.04 1.47
CA LEU A 104 -2.70 3.06 0.38
C LEU A 104 -3.01 1.62 -0.06
N THR A 105 -4.21 1.14 0.28
CA THR A 105 -4.72 -0.18 -0.07
C THR A 105 -5.58 -0.11 -1.33
N LEU A 106 -5.15 -0.79 -2.40
CA LEU A 106 -5.77 -0.69 -3.73
C LEU A 106 -6.88 -1.72 -4.02
N VAL A 107 -7.48 -2.30 -2.99
CA VAL A 107 -8.29 -3.53 -3.08
C VAL A 107 -9.56 -3.39 -2.24
N PRO A 108 -10.71 -3.95 -2.65
CA PRO A 108 -12.00 -3.73 -1.97
C PRO A 108 -12.22 -4.65 -0.77
N GLU A 109 -11.43 -5.71 -0.61
CA GLU A 109 -11.60 -6.67 0.48
C GLU A 109 -11.46 -5.96 1.85
N PRO A 110 -12.29 -6.32 2.85
CA PRO A 110 -12.17 -5.74 4.19
C PRO A 110 -10.81 -6.07 4.81
N LEU A 111 -10.31 -5.14 5.63
CA LEU A 111 -9.04 -5.33 6.33
C LEU A 111 -9.22 -6.27 7.51
N SER A 112 -8.20 -7.08 7.80
CA SER A 112 -8.13 -7.85 9.04
C SER A 112 -7.97 -6.95 10.26
N GLU A 113 -8.62 -7.29 11.37
CA GLU A 113 -8.54 -6.57 12.65
C GLU A 113 -7.09 -6.30 13.09
N GLU A 114 -6.21 -7.32 13.01
CA GLU A 114 -4.76 -7.18 13.29
C GLU A 114 -4.10 -6.01 12.55
N TYR A 115 -4.52 -5.76 11.31
CA TYR A 115 -3.93 -4.72 10.45
C TYR A 115 -4.51 -3.34 10.76
N ILE A 116 -5.79 -3.27 11.11
CA ILE A 116 -6.44 -2.04 11.60
C ILE A 116 -5.75 -1.61 12.91
N THR A 117 -5.68 -2.51 13.89
CA THR A 117 -5.03 -2.26 15.19
C THR A 117 -3.55 -1.89 15.01
N PHE A 118 -2.81 -2.53 14.09
CA PHE A 118 -1.44 -2.13 13.77
C PHE A 118 -1.35 -0.69 13.24
N MET A 119 -2.24 -0.28 12.34
CA MET A 119 -2.24 1.09 11.80
C MET A 119 -2.59 2.12 12.89
N GLU A 120 -3.57 1.84 13.74
CA GLU A 120 -3.97 2.70 14.87
C GLU A 120 -2.82 2.88 15.87
N GLN A 121 -2.20 1.78 16.31
CA GLN A 121 -1.09 1.77 17.28
C GLN A 121 0.17 2.50 16.80
N ASN A 122 0.36 2.65 15.48
CA ASN A 122 1.50 3.34 14.88
C ASN A 122 1.09 4.66 14.22
N HIS A 123 -0.14 5.13 14.46
CA HIS A 123 -0.71 6.38 13.94
C HIS A 123 -0.62 6.54 12.40
N ILE A 124 -0.75 5.42 11.69
CA ILE A 124 -0.67 5.35 10.24
C ILE A 124 -2.00 5.79 9.65
N ARG A 125 -1.97 6.78 8.75
CA ARG A 125 -3.15 7.17 7.96
C ARG A 125 -3.45 6.11 6.93
N HIS A 126 -4.71 5.70 6.83
CA HIS A 126 -5.14 4.69 5.86
C HIS A 126 -6.02 5.30 4.77
N TYR A 127 -5.76 4.91 3.52
CA TYR A 127 -6.63 5.17 2.38
C TYR A 127 -6.94 3.85 1.67
N GLN A 128 -8.22 3.53 1.51
CA GLN A 128 -8.67 2.39 0.70
C GLN A 128 -9.31 2.91 -0.60
N ILE A 129 -8.71 2.58 -1.74
CA ILE A 129 -9.21 2.98 -3.06
C ILE A 129 -9.34 1.72 -3.91
N HIS A 130 -10.57 1.34 -4.25
CA HIS A 130 -10.79 0.18 -5.11
C HIS A 130 -10.27 0.46 -6.52
N ILE A 131 -9.19 -0.22 -6.92
CA ILE A 131 -8.81 -0.31 -8.33
C ILE A 131 -9.32 -1.65 -8.88
N PRO A 132 -10.23 -1.65 -9.87
CA PRO A 132 -10.70 -2.89 -10.48
C PRO A 132 -9.56 -3.57 -11.25
N ALA A 133 -9.58 -4.90 -11.31
CA ALA A 133 -8.53 -5.64 -12.00
C ALA A 133 -8.77 -5.62 -13.52
N ASN A 134 -7.78 -5.15 -14.30
CA ASN A 134 -7.74 -5.45 -15.73
C ASN A 134 -7.49 -6.95 -15.93
N LYS A 135 -8.27 -7.60 -16.79
CA LYS A 135 -8.18 -9.04 -17.09
C LYS A 135 -9.02 -9.34 -18.33
N ASP A 136 -8.75 -10.47 -18.97
CA ASP A 136 -9.60 -11.06 -20.02
C ASP A 136 -9.83 -10.11 -21.21
N GLY A 137 -8.81 -9.32 -21.57
CA GLY A 137 -8.84 -8.38 -22.69
C GLY A 137 -9.50 -7.03 -22.37
N LYS A 138 -9.92 -6.81 -21.11
CA LYS A 138 -10.68 -5.64 -20.68
C LYS A 138 -9.84 -4.76 -19.75
N ILE A 139 -9.76 -3.48 -20.11
CA ILE A 139 -9.35 -2.41 -19.20
C ILE A 139 -10.58 -2.01 -18.39
N ASN A 140 -10.51 -2.21 -17.08
CA ASN A 140 -11.56 -1.84 -16.13
C ASN A 140 -11.17 -0.62 -15.28
N ILE A 141 -9.87 -0.28 -15.22
CA ILE A 141 -9.39 0.92 -14.50
C ILE A 141 -9.78 2.17 -15.28
N THR A 142 -10.49 3.10 -14.63
CA THR A 142 -10.78 4.42 -15.19
C THR A 142 -9.69 5.43 -14.83
N SER A 143 -9.53 6.47 -15.65
CA SER A 143 -8.60 7.57 -15.38
C SER A 143 -8.92 8.29 -14.06
N GLU A 144 -10.21 8.42 -13.73
CA GLU A 144 -10.70 9.02 -12.48
C GLU A 144 -10.24 8.23 -11.25
N THR A 145 -10.48 6.92 -11.22
CA THR A 145 -10.04 6.05 -10.10
C THR A 145 -8.51 6.08 -9.94
N MET A 146 -7.77 6.11 -11.04
CA MET A 146 -6.32 6.25 -11.01
C MET A 146 -5.87 7.64 -10.52
N ALA A 147 -6.55 8.71 -10.93
CA ALA A 147 -6.29 10.08 -10.44
C ALA A 147 -6.54 10.19 -8.93
N THR A 148 -7.60 9.60 -8.40
CA THR A 148 -7.86 9.56 -6.94
C THR A 148 -6.73 8.85 -6.18
N ALA A 149 -6.24 7.72 -6.69
CA ALA A 149 -5.09 7.03 -6.10
C ALA A 149 -3.81 7.88 -6.18
N LEU A 150 -3.54 8.51 -7.32
CA LEU A 150 -2.37 9.36 -7.52
C LEU A 150 -2.42 10.64 -6.66
N ALA A 151 -3.59 11.23 -6.40
CA ALA A 151 -3.72 12.38 -5.50
C ALA A 151 -3.23 12.07 -4.07
N VAL A 152 -3.45 10.84 -3.59
CA VAL A 152 -2.92 10.36 -2.30
C VAL A 152 -1.40 10.16 -2.36
N VAL A 153 -0.89 9.59 -3.46
CA VAL A 153 0.55 9.31 -3.67
C VAL A 153 1.37 10.59 -3.86
N LEU A 154 0.86 11.57 -4.60
CA LEU A 154 1.53 12.83 -4.92
C LEU A 154 1.56 13.81 -3.73
N ASN A 155 0.68 13.68 -2.74
CA ASN A 155 0.70 14.56 -1.57
C ASN A 155 1.87 14.21 -0.63
N ARG A 156 2.92 15.06 -0.60
CA ARG A 156 4.11 14.84 0.24
C ARG A 156 3.81 14.78 1.74
N ASN A 157 2.69 15.35 2.20
CA ASN A 157 2.26 15.27 3.61
C ASN A 157 1.88 13.85 4.04
N ASN A 158 1.70 12.92 3.10
CA ASN A 158 1.42 11.51 3.36
C ASN A 158 2.70 10.66 3.48
N HIS A 159 3.89 11.22 3.25
CA HIS A 159 5.13 10.45 3.13
C HIS A 159 5.84 10.26 4.50
N PRO A 160 6.52 9.13 4.74
CA PRO A 160 6.72 7.99 3.84
C PRO A 160 5.45 7.16 3.65
N LEU A 161 5.15 6.79 2.39
CA LEU A 161 3.89 6.16 1.99
C LEU A 161 4.11 4.74 1.44
N LEU A 162 3.25 3.78 1.82
CA LEU A 162 3.27 2.41 1.33
C LEU A 162 2.05 2.10 0.46
N ILE A 163 2.26 1.81 -0.82
CA ILE A 163 1.23 1.38 -1.77
C ILE A 163 1.17 -0.15 -1.79
N HIS A 164 -0.01 -0.76 -1.61
CA HIS A 164 -0.15 -2.20 -1.77
C HIS A 164 -1.46 -2.66 -2.41
N CYS A 165 -1.40 -3.85 -2.99
CA CYS A 165 -2.57 -4.65 -3.34
C CYS A 165 -2.32 -6.10 -2.90
N ASN A 166 -3.14 -7.08 -3.31
CA ASN A 166 -3.01 -8.47 -2.84
C ASN A 166 -1.60 -9.06 -3.05
N ARG A 167 -0.89 -8.72 -4.15
CA ARG A 167 0.47 -9.20 -4.46
C ARG A 167 1.46 -8.13 -4.91
N GLY A 168 1.09 -6.85 -4.91
CA GLY A 168 1.98 -5.75 -5.32
C GLY A 168 2.32 -5.70 -6.82
N LYS A 169 1.59 -6.46 -7.65
CA LYS A 169 1.86 -6.67 -9.08
C LYS A 169 1.05 -5.73 -9.97
N HIS A 170 -0.20 -6.10 -10.26
CA HIS A 170 -1.08 -5.42 -11.22
C HIS A 170 -1.47 -4.00 -10.79
N ARG A 171 -2.41 -3.88 -9.84
CA ARG A 171 -2.98 -2.60 -9.38
C ARG A 171 -1.91 -1.64 -8.85
N THR A 172 -1.00 -2.14 -8.01
CA THR A 172 0.16 -1.39 -7.51
C THR A 172 1.10 -0.98 -8.63
N GLY A 173 1.40 -1.86 -9.58
CA GLY A 173 2.25 -1.54 -10.74
C GLY A 173 1.64 -0.48 -11.64
N CYS A 174 0.32 -0.49 -11.87
CA CYS A 174 -0.37 0.57 -12.61
C CYS A 174 -0.25 1.92 -11.89
N VAL A 175 -0.47 1.99 -10.57
CA VAL A 175 -0.29 3.22 -9.80
C VAL A 175 1.16 3.70 -9.84
N THR A 176 2.14 2.82 -9.62
CA THR A 176 3.56 3.15 -9.71
C THR A 176 3.93 3.68 -11.10
N ALA A 177 3.53 3.00 -12.18
CA ALA A 177 3.83 3.42 -13.54
C ALA A 177 3.14 4.73 -13.93
N CYS A 178 1.90 4.97 -13.48
CA CYS A 178 1.24 6.25 -13.70
C CYS A 178 1.88 7.39 -12.88
N PHE A 179 2.39 7.11 -11.67
CA PHE A 179 3.23 8.04 -10.92
C PHE A 179 4.52 8.38 -11.68
N ARG A 180 5.23 7.39 -12.25
CA ARG A 180 6.41 7.64 -13.11
C ARG A 180 6.10 8.58 -14.28
N LYS A 181 4.93 8.47 -14.91
CA LYS A 181 4.50 9.37 -15.98
C LYS A 181 4.36 10.83 -15.51
N THR A 182 3.99 11.07 -14.25
CA THR A 182 4.01 12.43 -13.66
C THR A 182 5.42 12.99 -13.47
N GLN A 183 6.43 12.13 -13.35
CA GLN A 183 7.86 12.49 -13.34
C GLN A 183 8.44 12.60 -14.77
N HIS A 184 7.60 12.67 -15.81
CA HIS A 184 7.96 12.63 -17.24
C HIS A 184 8.80 11.41 -17.69
N VAL A 185 8.75 10.31 -16.94
CA VAL A 185 9.38 9.04 -17.35
C VAL A 185 8.62 8.47 -18.55
N GLN A 186 9.37 8.02 -19.56
CA GLN A 186 8.81 7.45 -20.79
C GLN A 186 8.02 6.17 -20.53
N ASN A 187 6.96 5.94 -21.31
CA ASN A 187 6.05 4.80 -21.16
C ASN A 187 6.81 3.46 -21.09
N ASP A 188 7.81 3.24 -21.95
CA ASP A 188 8.54 1.96 -22.01
C ASP A 188 9.38 1.71 -20.76
N ALA A 189 9.97 2.74 -20.15
CA ALA A 189 10.70 2.63 -18.89
C ALA A 189 9.75 2.35 -17.71
N ALA A 190 8.61 3.03 -17.65
CA ALA A 190 7.58 2.76 -16.64
C ALA A 190 6.95 1.35 -16.80
N ILE A 191 6.84 0.85 -18.04
CA ILE A 191 6.37 -0.49 -18.36
C ILE A 191 7.43 -1.56 -18.05
N ALA A 192 8.72 -1.26 -18.19
CA ALA A 192 9.80 -2.14 -17.75
C ALA A 192 9.73 -2.36 -16.22
N GLU A 193 9.66 -1.29 -15.42
CA GLU A 193 9.46 -1.39 -13.97
C GLU A 193 8.17 -2.15 -13.61
N TYR A 194 7.08 -1.94 -14.34
CA TYR A 194 5.86 -2.74 -14.18
C TYR A 194 6.12 -4.24 -14.44
N ARG A 195 6.85 -4.60 -15.50
CA ARG A 195 7.13 -6.00 -15.87
C ARG A 195 7.95 -6.71 -14.80
N ASP A 196 9.01 -6.07 -14.31
CA ASP A 196 9.90 -6.65 -13.29
C ASP A 196 9.12 -7.03 -12.03
N TYR A 197 8.33 -6.10 -11.49
CA TYR A 197 7.51 -6.36 -10.30
C TYR A 197 6.26 -7.23 -10.55
N SER A 198 5.82 -7.40 -11.81
CA SER A 198 4.65 -8.23 -12.15
C SER A 198 5.00 -9.64 -12.60
N TYR A 199 6.26 -9.93 -12.94
CA TYR A 199 6.76 -11.25 -13.30
C TYR A 199 6.40 -12.33 -12.27
N PRO A 200 6.04 -13.58 -12.67
CA PRO A 200 5.83 -14.08 -14.03
C PRO A 200 4.39 -13.85 -14.53
N LYS A 201 3.61 -12.96 -13.92
CA LYS A 201 2.18 -12.79 -14.17
C LYS A 201 1.84 -11.41 -14.75
N CYS A 202 2.70 -10.87 -15.61
CA CYS A 202 2.49 -9.60 -16.32
C CYS A 202 1.18 -9.64 -17.14
N ARG A 203 0.50 -8.51 -17.32
CA ARG A 203 -0.74 -8.41 -18.11
C ARG A 203 -0.65 -7.35 -19.19
N GLU A 204 -1.03 -7.69 -20.42
CA GLU A 204 -1.07 -6.70 -21.50
C GLU A 204 -2.16 -5.64 -21.28
N ASP A 205 -3.29 -5.99 -20.64
CA ASP A 205 -4.35 -5.03 -20.33
C ASP A 205 -3.86 -3.91 -19.37
N ASP A 206 -3.02 -4.23 -18.40
CA ASP A 206 -2.36 -3.24 -17.52
C ASP A 206 -1.38 -2.36 -18.32
N MET A 207 -0.56 -2.96 -19.18
CA MET A 207 0.41 -2.21 -20.00
C MET A 207 -0.29 -1.31 -21.03
N ARG A 208 -1.42 -1.76 -21.60
CA ARG A 208 -2.29 -0.94 -22.47
C ARG A 208 -2.88 0.23 -21.70
N PHE A 209 -3.38 0.02 -20.47
CA PHE A 209 -3.84 1.10 -19.60
C PHE A 209 -2.73 2.10 -19.27
N ILE A 210 -1.52 1.63 -18.90
CA ILE A 210 -0.37 2.50 -18.60
C ILE A 210 -0.03 3.39 -19.80
N ARG A 211 -0.05 2.85 -21.03
CA ARG A 211 0.17 3.64 -22.26
C ARG A 211 -0.93 4.70 -22.44
N SER A 212 -2.21 4.31 -22.32
CA SER A 212 -3.36 5.20 -22.59
C SER A 212 -3.67 6.22 -21.50
N PHE A 213 -3.18 6.02 -20.26
CA PHE A 213 -3.42 6.96 -19.17
C PHE A 213 -2.77 8.32 -19.45
N ASP A 214 -3.58 9.37 -19.51
CA ASP A 214 -3.09 10.75 -19.59
C ASP A 214 -2.77 11.27 -18.18
N SER A 215 -1.50 11.58 -17.94
CA SER A 215 -1.03 12.14 -16.67
C SER A 215 -1.38 13.63 -16.49
N SER A 216 -1.82 14.34 -17.55
CA SER A 216 -2.17 15.78 -17.49
C SER A 216 -3.14 16.10 -16.36
N ILE A 217 -4.10 15.20 -16.12
CA ILE A 217 -5.17 15.30 -15.10
C ILE A 217 -4.65 15.40 -13.66
N VAL A 218 -3.40 15.00 -13.39
CA VAL A 218 -2.74 15.11 -12.07
C VAL A 218 -1.47 15.98 -12.10
N LEU A 219 -1.05 16.53 -13.26
CA LEU A 219 0.12 17.40 -13.34
C LEU A 219 0.05 18.63 -12.41
N PRO A 220 -1.09 19.32 -12.20
CA PRO A 220 -1.15 20.45 -11.25
C PRO A 220 -0.84 20.02 -9.81
N ILE A 221 -1.25 18.81 -9.41
CA ILE A 221 -0.92 18.24 -8.10
C ILE A 221 0.57 17.88 -8.06
N ALA A 222 1.10 17.22 -9.10
CA ALA A 222 2.51 16.88 -9.20
C ALA A 222 3.42 18.13 -9.15
N GLN A 223 3.04 19.20 -9.83
CA GLN A 223 3.76 20.47 -9.84
C GLN A 223 3.75 21.17 -8.47
N SER A 224 2.58 21.35 -7.86
CA SER A 224 2.44 21.99 -6.54
C SER A 224 3.14 21.22 -5.41
N GLN A 225 3.33 19.91 -5.58
CA GLN A 225 4.04 19.03 -4.64
C GLN A 225 5.51 18.79 -5.01
N GLY A 226 6.04 19.42 -6.08
CA GLY A 226 7.44 19.28 -6.49
C GLY A 226 7.82 17.86 -6.91
N TRP A 227 7.01 17.22 -7.76
CA TRP A 227 7.29 15.91 -8.37
C TRP A 227 7.75 15.98 -9.83
N LEU A 228 7.56 17.12 -10.49
CA LEU A 228 8.13 17.33 -11.81
C LEU A 228 9.67 17.32 -11.68
N PRO A 229 10.40 16.80 -12.69
CA PRO A 229 11.84 16.98 -12.77
C PRO A 229 12.15 18.48 -12.67
N THR A 230 12.92 18.87 -11.65
CA THR A 230 13.56 20.18 -11.71
C THR A 230 14.44 20.20 -12.95
N PRO A 231 14.43 21.25 -13.78
CA PRO A 231 15.48 21.40 -14.78
C PRO A 231 16.84 21.25 -14.06
N PRO A 232 17.84 20.61 -14.69
CA PRO A 232 19.16 20.56 -14.10
C PRO A 232 19.59 21.99 -13.75
N PRO A 233 20.29 22.22 -12.62
CA PRO A 233 20.82 23.54 -12.34
C PRO A 233 21.61 24.00 -13.56
N GLU A 234 21.28 25.18 -14.07
CA GLU A 234 21.95 25.78 -15.23
C GLU A 234 23.46 25.61 -15.08
N PRO A 235 24.19 25.20 -16.15
CA PRO A 235 25.63 25.04 -16.09
C PRO A 235 26.25 26.26 -15.41
N ASN A 236 27.08 26.02 -14.39
CA ASN A 236 27.64 27.06 -13.55
C ASN A 236 28.72 27.81 -14.35
N ASP A 237 28.28 28.74 -15.21
CA ASP A 237 28.93 29.18 -16.45
C ASP A 237 29.96 30.30 -16.30
N GLY A 238 30.26 30.71 -15.07
CA GLY A 238 31.22 31.78 -14.80
C GLY A 238 30.60 33.16 -14.53
N PHE A 239 29.28 33.32 -14.68
CA PHE A 239 28.65 34.64 -14.83
C PHE A 239 27.59 35.00 -13.76
N TRP A 240 27.84 34.65 -12.50
CA TRP A 240 27.00 35.06 -11.35
C TRP A 240 26.81 36.57 -11.19
N HIS A 241 27.70 37.36 -11.79
CA HIS A 241 27.70 38.83 -11.70
C HIS A 241 27.08 39.54 -12.92
N LEU A 242 26.58 38.81 -13.93
CA LEU A 242 26.12 39.44 -15.19
C LEU A 242 24.76 38.93 -15.71
N LYS A 243 23.85 38.57 -14.81
CA LYS A 243 22.41 38.51 -15.15
C LYS A 243 21.70 39.67 -14.46
N HIS A 244 21.38 40.70 -15.23
CA HIS A 244 20.52 41.80 -14.78
C HIS A 244 19.23 41.22 -14.19
N HIS A 245 18.74 41.81 -13.09
CA HIS A 245 17.46 41.44 -12.50
C HIS A 245 16.32 41.64 -13.50
N THR A 246 15.99 40.61 -14.29
CA THR A 246 14.71 40.49 -14.98
C THR A 246 13.65 40.30 -13.90
N LYS A 247 13.10 41.43 -13.43
CA LYS A 247 11.88 41.42 -12.60
C LYS A 247 10.83 40.58 -13.33
N ILE A 248 10.23 39.66 -12.59
CA ILE A 248 9.05 38.92 -13.06
C ILE A 248 7.98 39.98 -13.39
N PRO A 249 7.40 40.01 -14.60
CA PRO A 249 6.40 41.00 -14.95
C PRO A 249 5.21 40.92 -13.99
N THR A 250 4.78 42.08 -13.51
CA THR A 250 3.59 42.21 -12.68
C THR A 250 2.33 42.07 -13.54
N TYR A 251 1.17 41.91 -12.90
CA TYR A 251 -0.11 41.85 -13.62
C TYR A 251 -0.39 43.12 -14.45
N GLU A 252 0.10 44.27 -14.01
CA GLU A 252 -0.03 45.55 -14.70
C GLU A 252 0.83 45.61 -15.97
N ASP A 253 2.05 45.05 -15.92
CA ASP A 253 2.92 44.90 -17.11
C ASP A 253 2.27 44.03 -18.19
N VAL A 254 1.53 42.99 -17.80
CA VAL A 254 0.80 42.11 -18.74
C VAL A 254 -0.47 42.77 -19.28
N ALA A 255 -1.11 43.66 -18.51
CA ALA A 255 -2.29 44.40 -18.95
C ALA A 255 -1.95 45.47 -20.01
N ALA A 256 -0.80 46.15 -19.88
CA ALA A 256 -0.34 47.16 -20.84
C ALA A 256 -0.05 46.59 -22.24
N ILE A 257 0.36 45.32 -22.33
CA ILE A 257 0.58 44.62 -23.61
C ILE A 257 -0.74 44.44 -24.38
N LYS A 258 -1.87 44.25 -23.69
CA LYS A 258 -3.17 44.06 -24.34
C LYS A 258 -3.73 45.34 -24.98
N SER A 259 -3.48 46.51 -24.40
CA SER A 259 -3.97 47.77 -24.99
C SER A 259 -3.14 48.25 -26.18
N THR A 260 -1.93 47.72 -26.39
CA THR A 260 -1.08 48.08 -27.53
C THR A 260 -1.41 47.31 -28.81
N ASP A 261 -1.95 46.09 -28.71
CA ASP A 261 -2.41 45.33 -29.90
C ASP A 261 -3.71 45.90 -30.51
N GLU A 262 -4.66 46.39 -29.70
CA GLU A 262 -5.91 47.00 -30.22
C GLU A 262 -5.63 48.21 -31.14
N HIS A 263 -4.57 48.98 -30.86
CA HIS A 263 -4.18 50.10 -31.72
C HIS A 263 -3.54 49.66 -33.04
N ARG A 264 -2.98 48.44 -33.10
CA ARG A 264 -2.31 47.89 -34.27
C ARG A 264 -3.30 47.41 -35.33
N ASP A 265 -4.40 46.79 -34.89
CA ASP A 265 -5.51 46.35 -35.75
C ASP A 265 -6.30 47.52 -36.36
N GLN A 266 -6.30 48.69 -35.72
CA GLN A 266 -6.95 49.89 -36.26
C GLN A 266 -6.20 50.44 -37.49
N VAL A 267 -4.85 50.41 -37.48
CA VAL A 267 -4.01 50.91 -38.59
C VAL A 267 -4.04 49.97 -39.80
N ALA A 268 -4.09 48.65 -39.55
CA ALA A 268 -4.14 47.63 -40.62
C ALA A 268 -5.38 47.77 -41.54
N ARG A 269 -6.51 48.29 -41.03
CA ARG A 269 -7.75 48.47 -41.80
C ARG A 269 -7.76 49.67 -42.74
N ILE A 270 -6.76 50.56 -42.69
CA ILE A 270 -6.75 51.81 -43.48
C ILE A 270 -5.97 51.67 -44.81
N SER A 271 -5.12 50.64 -44.95
CA SER A 271 -4.22 50.50 -46.12
C SER A 271 -4.75 49.58 -47.25
N VAL A 272 -6.07 49.46 -47.42
CA VAL A 272 -6.68 48.74 -48.55
C VAL A 272 -7.80 49.58 -49.19
N LYS A 273 -7.42 50.41 -50.16
CA LYS A 273 -8.29 51.05 -51.17
C LYS A 273 -7.50 51.25 -52.45
#